data_AF-A0A2M7J142-F1
#
_entry.id   AF-A0A2M7J142-F1
#
_cell.length_a   1.000
_cell.length_b   1.000
_cell.length_c   1.000
_cell.angle_alpha   90.00
_cell.angle_beta   90.00
_cell.angle_gamma   90.00
#
_symmetry.space_group_name_H-M   'P 1'
#
loop_
_entity.id
_entity.type
_entity.pdbx_description
1 polymer ?
#
loop_
_entity_poly.entity_id
_entity_poly.type
_entity_poly.pdbx_seq_one_letter_code
_entity_poly.pdbx_strand_id
1 'polypeptide(L)' 'RTMSRTIITHGSTQMMVGAMLFMGGETLHYFAMALTIGILFSIYSSVLVASPILMWLGVSREDFIKPEKVEAEEVLP' A
#
# COMPACT_ATOMS: atom_id res chain seq x y z
N ARG A 1 -3.58 -4.09 14.03
CA ARG A 1 -3.03 -2.70 14.18
C ARG A 1 -2.46 -2.15 12.87
N THR A 2 -1.91 -2.98 11.96
CA THR A 2 -1.39 -2.53 10.65
C THR A 2 -2.48 -1.95 9.73
N MET A 3 -3.66 -2.57 9.68
CA MET A 3 -4.79 -2.07 8.86
C MET A 3 -5.23 -0.64 9.23
N SER A 4 -5.21 -0.28 10.50
CA SER A 4 -5.57 1.08 10.95
C SER A 4 -4.59 2.13 10.40
N ARG A 5 -3.29 1.81 10.33
CA ARG A 5 -2.28 2.71 9.76
C ARG A 5 -2.52 2.91 8.26
N THR A 6 -2.83 1.83 7.54
CA THR A 6 -3.16 1.86 6.12
C THR A 6 -4.39 2.72 5.84
N ILE A 7 -5.46 2.55 6.61
CA ILE A 7 -6.70 3.33 6.46
C ILE A 7 -6.46 4.81 6.75
N ILE A 8 -5.68 5.14 7.78
CA ILE A 8 -5.36 6.53 8.13
C ILE A 8 -4.57 7.21 6.99
N THR A 9 -3.55 6.56 6.43
CA THR A 9 -2.72 7.15 5.37
C THR A 9 -3.47 7.31 4.04
N HIS A 10 -4.24 6.30 3.63
CA HIS A 10 -5.04 6.41 2.41
C HIS A 10 -6.20 7.41 2.58
N GLY A 11 -6.87 7.39 3.74
CA GLY A 11 -7.96 8.31 4.05
C GLY A 11 -7.51 9.78 4.12
N SER A 12 -6.35 10.06 4.72
CA SER A 12 -5.82 11.43 4.78
C SER A 12 -5.41 11.95 3.40
N THR A 13 -4.82 11.10 2.56
CA THR A 13 -4.46 11.45 1.18
C THR A 13 -5.72 11.76 0.36
N GLN A 14 -6.76 10.94 0.48
CA GLN A 14 -8.02 11.15 -0.23
C GLN A 14 -8.75 12.42 0.23
N MET A 15 -8.69 12.74 1.54
CA MET A 15 -9.27 13.97 2.08
C MET A 15 -8.56 15.22 1.54
N MET A 16 -7.22 15.20 1.48
CA MET A 16 -6.42 16.28 0.90
C MET A 16 -6.76 16.51 -0.59
N VAL A 17 -6.74 15.47 -1.41
CA VAL A 17 -7.02 15.59 -2.85
C VAL A 17 -8.49 15.96 -3.08
N GLY A 18 -9.40 15.46 -2.24
CA GLY A 18 -10.81 15.88 -2.26
C GLY A 18 -10.97 17.38 -2.01
N ALA A 19 -10.29 17.93 -1.00
CA ALA A 19 -10.29 19.38 -0.77
C ALA A 19 -9.72 20.15 -1.96
N MET A 20 -8.66 19.65 -2.59
CA MET A 20 -8.07 20.25 -3.79
C MET A 20 -9.03 20.19 -5.00
N LEU A 21 -9.81 19.12 -5.15
CA LEU A 21 -10.77 18.94 -6.24
C LEU A 21 -11.97 19.89 -6.12
N PHE A 22 -12.49 20.08 -4.89
CA PHE A 22 -13.66 20.93 -4.64
C PHE A 22 -13.30 22.40 -4.39
N MET A 23 -12.16 22.69 -3.77
CA MET A 23 -11.77 24.04 -3.32
C MET A 23 -10.53 24.61 -4.04
N GLY A 24 -9.85 23.84 -4.90
CA GLY A 24 -8.58 24.26 -5.54
C GLY A 24 -8.71 25.17 -6.76
N GLY A 25 -9.92 25.41 -7.28
CA GLY A 25 -10.17 26.26 -8.46
C GLY A 25 -9.78 25.61 -9.81
N GLU A 26 -9.98 26.34 -10.91
CA GLU A 26 -9.86 25.81 -12.29
C GLU A 26 -8.48 25.22 -12.62
N THR A 27 -7.41 25.89 -12.19
CA THR A 27 -6.03 25.46 -12.49
C THR A 27 -5.72 24.08 -11.89
N LEU A 28 -6.25 23.78 -10.71
CA LEU A 28 -5.95 22.54 -9.99
C LEU A 28 -7.01 21.46 -10.18
N HIS A 29 -8.17 21.79 -10.74
CA HIS A 29 -9.31 20.88 -10.83
C HIS A 29 -8.99 19.61 -11.63
N TYR A 30 -8.43 19.74 -12.85
CA TYR A 30 -8.10 18.58 -13.68
C TYR A 30 -6.95 17.75 -13.12
N PHE A 31 -5.98 18.41 -12.48
CA PHE A 31 -4.89 17.72 -11.79
C PHE A 31 -5.40 16.91 -10.59
N ALA A 32 -6.22 17.53 -9.74
CA ALA A 32 -6.85 16.87 -8.60
C ALA A 32 -7.79 15.74 -9.05
N MET A 33 -8.46 15.89 -10.20
CA MET A 33 -9.31 14.84 -10.78
C MET A 33 -8.50 13.62 -11.20
N ALA A 34 -7.37 13.83 -11.91
CA ALA A 34 -6.45 12.76 -12.28
C ALA A 34 -5.87 12.04 -11.04
N LEU A 35 -5.47 12.80 -10.01
CA LEU A 35 -5.01 12.25 -8.73
C LEU A 35 -6.11 11.45 -8.03
N THR A 36 -7.33 11.98 -7.96
CA THR A 36 -8.47 11.31 -7.32
C THR A 36 -8.72 9.95 -7.97
N ILE A 37 -8.77 9.91 -9.30
CA ILE A 37 -8.99 8.67 -10.05
C ILE A 37 -7.85 7.68 -9.80
N GLY A 38 -6.59 8.12 -9.90
CA GLY A 38 -5.42 7.26 -9.66
C GLY A 38 -5.39 6.67 -8.25
N ILE A 39 -5.75 7.47 -7.23
CA ILE A 39 -5.79 7.02 -5.84
C ILE A 39 -6.93 6.01 -5.61
N LEU A 40 -8.12 6.21 -6.21
CA LEU A 40 -9.21 5.24 -6.11
C LEU A 40 -8.80 3.85 -6.64
N PHE A 41 -8.15 3.80 -7.80
CA PHE A 41 -7.62 2.54 -8.35
C PHE A 41 -6.49 1.96 -7.49
N SER A 42 -5.62 2.81 -6.92
CA SER A 42 -4.52 2.39 -6.04
C SER A 42 -5.03 1.74 -4.74
N ILE A 43 -6.01 2.35 -4.08
CA ILE A 43 -6.62 1.82 -2.86
C ILE A 43 -7.35 0.52 -3.15
N TYR A 44 -8.13 0.47 -4.23
CA TYR A 44 -8.85 -0.74 -4.64
C TYR A 44 -7.89 -1.92 -4.89
N SER A 45 -6.81 -1.69 -5.64
CA SER A 45 -5.80 -2.71 -5.93
C SER A 45 -5.12 -3.22 -4.64
N SER A 46 -4.65 -2.32 -3.79
CA SER A 46 -3.91 -2.72 -2.59
C SER A 46 -4.78 -3.43 -1.55
N VAL A 47 -6.00 -2.94 -1.30
CA VAL A 47 -6.85 -3.49 -0.23
C VAL A 47 -7.62 -4.73 -0.67
N LEU A 48 -8.12 -4.76 -1.91
CA LEU A 48 -9.01 -5.84 -2.36
C LEU A 48 -8.31 -6.90 -3.21
N VAL A 49 -7.12 -6.65 -3.76
CA VAL A 49 -6.38 -7.66 -4.53
C VAL A 49 -5.28 -8.28 -3.68
N ALA A 50 -4.47 -7.49 -2.97
CA ALA A 50 -3.36 -8.04 -2.20
C ALA A 50 -3.83 -8.91 -1.01
N SER A 51 -4.84 -8.48 -0.24
CA SER A 51 -5.33 -9.25 0.92
C SER A 51 -5.90 -10.63 0.57
N PRO A 52 -6.83 -10.80 -0.39
CA PRO A 52 -7.33 -12.12 -0.73
C PRO A 52 -6.30 -12.96 -1.50
N ILE A 53 -5.40 -12.37 -2.30
CA ILE A 53 -4.29 -13.13 -2.90
C ILE A 53 -3.39 -13.71 -1.80
N LEU A 54 -3.04 -12.91 -0.78
CA LEU A 54 -2.27 -13.38 0.38
C LEU A 54 -3.00 -14.51 1.14
N MET A 55 -4.31 -14.38 1.32
CA MET A 55 -5.12 -15.43 1.97
C MET A 55 -5.24 -16.69 1.10
N TRP A 56 -5.38 -16.55 -0.22
CA TRP A 56 -5.56 -17.66 -1.14
C TRP A 56 -4.26 -18.42 -1.41
N LEU A 57 -3.13 -17.72 -1.45
CA LEU A 57 -1.82 -18.32 -1.60
C LEU A 57 -1.33 -19.00 -0.30
N GLY A 58 -2.06 -18.85 0.81
CA GLY A 58 -1.78 -19.52 2.08
C GLY A 58 -0.44 -19.12 2.71
N VAL A 59 0.14 -18.01 2.27
CA VAL A 59 1.49 -17.60 2.67
C VAL A 59 1.47 -17.20 4.14
N SER A 60 2.10 -18.03 4.96
CA SER A 60 2.32 -17.73 6.36
C SER A 60 3.47 -16.74 6.48
N ARG A 61 3.48 -15.89 7.51
CA ARG A 61 4.57 -14.92 7.75
C ARG A 61 5.95 -15.59 7.80
N GLU A 62 5.98 -16.89 8.08
CA GLU A 62 7.16 -17.74 8.13
C GLU A 62 7.86 -17.87 6.76
N ASP A 63 7.14 -17.80 5.63
CA ASP A 63 7.73 -17.91 4.28
C ASP A 63 8.54 -16.68 3.87
N PHE A 64 8.28 -15.53 4.51
CA PHE A 64 9.05 -14.31 4.32
C PHE A 64 10.24 -14.21 5.28
N ILE A 65 10.36 -15.14 6.24
CA ILE A 65 11.56 -15.31 7.07
C ILE A 65 12.50 -16.25 6.30
N LYS A 66 13.18 -15.73 5.27
CA LYS A 66 14.38 -16.43 4.80
C LYS A 66 15.39 -16.40 5.96
N PRO A 67 15.86 -17.55 6.48
CA PRO A 67 17.02 -17.53 7.36
C PRO A 67 18.13 -16.88 6.55
N GLU A 68 18.66 -15.77 7.05
CA GLU A 68 19.88 -15.17 6.54
C GLU A 68 20.90 -16.30 6.42
N LYS A 69 21.34 -16.56 5.18
CA LYS A 69 22.37 -17.55 4.93
C LYS A 69 23.60 -17.14 5.73
N VAL A 70 23.83 -17.84 6.84
CA VAL A 70 25.15 -17.96 7.43
C VAL A 70 25.93 -18.94 6.54
N GLU A 71 26.32 -18.46 5.36
CA GLU A 71 27.48 -18.96 4.60
C GLU A 71 28.52 -17.84 4.78
N ALA A 72 29.68 -18.01 5.40
CA ALA A 72 30.51 -19.19 5.56
C ALA A 72 31.53 -19.00 6.72
N GLU A 73 32.27 -20.08 7.01
CA GLU A 73 33.62 -20.08 7.62
C GLU A 73 33.60 -19.92 9.16
N GLU A 74 34.01 -20.87 10.00
CA GLU A 74 35.18 -21.75 9.95
C GLU A 74 35.06 -22.73 11.13
N VAL A 75 34.68 -23.99 10.93
CA VAL A 75 35.17 -25.12 11.75
C VAL A 75 34.94 -26.43 10.97
N LEU A 76 35.96 -26.88 10.25
CA LEU A 76 36.19 -28.30 9.98
C LEU A 76 37.58 -28.63 10.56
N PRO A 77 37.77 -29.89 11.01
CA PRO A 77 38.34 -30.27 12.31
C PRO A 77 39.83 -29.98 12.52
#